data_AF-A0A7Y8X702-F1
#
_entry.id   AF-A0A7Y8X702-F1
#
_cell.length_a   1.000
_cell.length_b   1.000
_cell.length_c   1.000
_cell.angle_alpha   90.00
_cell.angle_beta   90.00
_cell.angle_gamma   90.00
#
_symmetry.space_group_name_H-M   'P 1'
#
loop_
_entity.id
_entity.type
_entity.pdbx_description
1 polymer ?
#
loop_
_entity_poly.entity_id
_entity_poly.type
_entity_poly.pdbx_seq_one_letter_code
_entity_poly.pdbx_strand_id
1 'polypeptide(L)'
;MPPLRRAVPPPPQAPRFTLPVGLLLCALVCGLLSGCTAAAPPDTAGRDIRAAVAAWAQRPPAELAGIPLEGWAYEVTGVRRDGARATAAAELRYRLSGYDTAAAGSAREVRLGLTAGRWRVTGDAPAPGAPPQLWDQGPVAVVRGAHSLVLGSGPVGPALTAIAAEADRAVPAVNAAWPPPWAGRLVVLVPGSLDAMAALLGRPAAEYRGMAAVTTGSVGGGPAPADRIVVNPEGYTGLTPEGRAVVLTHEAAHVATRTATSATTPLWLSEGFADWAAYRGTDPAPDGAAPGLGRAVRRGELPARLPRNEEFAFGGDPEALARAYEGAWLACRLVARRWGDAALADLYARAGREPLPVALREALGTDEAGLTEAWRDSLRGDLAPAVP
;
A
#
# COMPACT_ATOMS: atom_id res chain seq x y z
N MET A 1 33.81 -21.30 34.40
CA MET A 1 35.03 -21.20 33.57
C MET A 1 34.67 -20.57 32.23
N PRO A 2 35.05 -19.31 31.97
CA PRO A 2 34.79 -18.63 30.69
C PRO A 2 36.00 -18.73 29.72
N PRO A 3 35.82 -18.82 28.40
CA PRO A 3 36.94 -18.83 27.46
C PRO A 3 37.40 -17.41 27.03
N LEU A 4 38.71 -17.30 26.85
CA LEU A 4 39.52 -16.11 26.63
C LEU A 4 39.41 -15.52 25.21
N ARG A 5 39.37 -14.18 25.13
CA ARG A 5 39.47 -13.38 23.89
C ARG A 5 40.93 -13.36 23.39
N ARG A 6 41.15 -13.60 22.09
CA ARG A 6 42.44 -13.38 21.39
C ARG A 6 42.47 -11.99 20.73
N ALA A 7 43.60 -11.29 20.86
CA ALA A 7 43.89 -9.98 20.29
C ALA A 7 44.47 -10.08 18.87
N VAL A 8 44.22 -9.05 18.04
CA VAL A 8 44.65 -8.91 16.63
C VAL A 8 45.81 -7.90 16.53
N PRO A 9 46.91 -8.17 15.82
CA PRO A 9 48.05 -7.26 15.67
C PRO A 9 47.90 -6.24 14.51
N PRO A 10 48.64 -5.10 14.53
CA PRO A 10 48.52 -4.00 13.57
C PRO A 10 49.26 -4.22 12.22
N PRO A 11 48.91 -3.46 11.17
CA PRO A 11 49.44 -3.64 9.81
C PRO A 11 50.84 -3.02 9.58
N PRO A 12 51.61 -3.50 8.58
CA PRO A 12 52.99 -3.08 8.30
C PRO A 12 53.10 -1.77 7.50
N GLN A 13 54.20 -1.04 7.75
CA GLN A 13 54.55 0.26 7.16
C GLN A 13 55.27 0.12 5.80
N ALA A 14 55.06 1.12 4.92
CA ALA A 14 55.63 1.21 3.57
C ALA A 14 57.10 1.73 3.55
N PRO A 15 57.94 1.26 2.60
CA PRO A 15 59.31 1.76 2.47
C PRO A 15 59.39 3.07 1.66
N ARG A 16 60.23 3.99 2.15
CA ARG A 16 60.67 5.21 1.47
C ARG A 16 62.00 4.94 0.76
N PHE A 17 62.11 5.32 -0.52
CA PHE A 17 63.39 5.43 -1.21
C PHE A 17 63.48 6.75 -1.98
N THR A 18 64.57 7.46 -1.70
CA THR A 18 65.01 8.76 -2.22
C THR A 18 65.91 8.54 -3.43
N LEU A 19 65.83 9.41 -4.45
CA LEU A 19 66.86 9.55 -5.50
C LEU A 19 67.12 11.04 -5.79
N PRO A 20 68.36 11.44 -6.12
CA PRO A 20 68.86 12.80 -5.98
C PRO A 20 68.68 13.67 -7.25
N VAL A 21 68.73 14.99 -7.02
CA VAL A 21 68.75 16.06 -8.01
C VAL A 21 70.16 16.25 -8.58
N GLY A 22 70.27 16.35 -9.92
CA GLY A 22 71.48 16.76 -10.63
C GLY A 22 71.13 17.36 -11.99
N LEU A 23 71.47 18.64 -12.16
CA LEU A 23 71.31 19.51 -13.35
C LEU A 23 71.94 18.92 -14.63
N LEU A 24 71.30 19.12 -15.78
CA LEU A 24 71.96 19.72 -16.96
C LEU A 24 70.95 20.27 -17.99
N LEU A 25 71.06 21.58 -18.23
CA LEU A 25 70.53 22.34 -19.36
C LEU A 25 71.11 21.80 -20.69
N CYS A 26 70.27 21.58 -21.73
CA CYS A 26 70.49 22.04 -23.11
C CYS A 26 69.42 21.49 -24.08
N ALA A 27 69.14 22.28 -25.13
CA ALA A 27 68.33 21.96 -26.33
C ALA A 27 66.81 22.10 -26.20
N LEU A 28 66.39 23.36 -26.03
CA LEU A 28 65.21 23.88 -26.72
C LEU A 28 65.52 23.93 -28.24
N VAL A 29 64.48 23.79 -29.05
CA VAL A 29 64.42 23.96 -30.53
C VAL A 29 64.74 22.71 -31.36
N CYS A 30 63.70 21.89 -31.58
CA CYS A 30 63.31 21.33 -32.90
C CYS A 30 62.08 20.44 -32.74
N GLY A 31 60.98 20.76 -33.43
CA GLY A 31 59.82 19.86 -33.52
C GLY A 31 58.44 20.50 -33.39
N LEU A 32 58.20 21.63 -34.05
CA LEU A 32 56.85 21.94 -34.55
C LEU A 32 56.42 20.78 -35.47
N LEU A 33 55.60 19.87 -34.95
CA LEU A 33 54.65 18.98 -35.66
C LEU A 33 53.99 18.03 -34.63
N SER A 34 53.51 18.56 -33.49
CA SER A 34 52.53 17.85 -32.67
C SER A 34 51.15 18.17 -33.21
N GLY A 35 50.57 17.18 -33.91
CA GLY A 35 49.22 17.29 -34.45
C GLY A 35 48.23 17.72 -33.37
N CYS A 36 47.34 18.63 -33.75
CA CYS A 36 46.12 18.91 -33.01
C CYS A 36 45.27 17.63 -32.97
N THR A 37 45.57 16.70 -32.07
CA THR A 37 44.52 15.84 -31.54
C THR A 37 43.65 16.76 -30.71
N ALA A 38 42.58 17.28 -31.31
CA ALA A 38 41.50 17.88 -30.56
C ALA A 38 41.18 16.92 -29.41
N ALA A 39 41.34 17.37 -28.17
CA ALA A 39 40.93 16.59 -27.02
C ALA A 39 39.49 16.15 -27.29
N ALA A 40 39.22 14.84 -27.21
CA ALA A 40 37.86 14.34 -27.37
C ALA A 40 36.97 15.14 -26.41
N PRO A 41 35.83 15.68 -26.89
CA PRO A 41 34.93 16.41 -26.01
C PRO A 41 34.63 15.54 -24.78
N PRO A 42 34.55 16.12 -23.57
CA PRO A 42 34.28 15.35 -22.36
C PRO A 42 33.04 14.49 -22.59
N ASP A 43 33.05 13.22 -22.15
CA ASP A 43 31.90 12.32 -22.31
C ASP A 43 30.68 12.92 -21.58
N THR A 44 29.89 13.69 -22.32
CA THR A 44 28.70 14.38 -21.86
C THR A 44 27.50 13.46 -21.84
N ALA A 45 27.64 12.22 -22.33
CA ALA A 45 26.50 11.34 -22.59
C ALA A 45 25.66 11.11 -21.34
N GLY A 46 26.26 10.97 -20.16
CA GLY A 46 25.53 10.87 -18.90
C GLY A 46 24.69 12.11 -18.58
N ARG A 47 25.21 13.31 -18.83
CA ARG A 47 24.45 14.57 -18.69
C ARG A 47 23.37 14.69 -19.75
N ASP A 48 23.67 14.33 -21.00
CA ASP A 48 22.74 14.42 -22.12
C ASP A 48 21.58 13.43 -21.98
N ILE A 49 21.84 12.22 -21.45
CA ILE A 49 20.81 11.23 -21.10
C ILE A 49 19.90 11.78 -19.99
N ARG A 50 20.46 12.34 -18.92
CA ARG A 50 19.66 12.95 -17.84
C ARG A 50 18.82 14.12 -18.36
N ALA A 51 19.38 14.97 -19.21
CA ALA A 51 18.67 16.06 -19.86
C ALA A 51 17.54 15.53 -20.78
N ALA A 52 17.77 14.44 -21.51
CA ALA A 52 16.77 13.82 -22.35
C ALA A 52 15.59 13.25 -21.53
N VAL A 53 15.87 12.59 -20.39
CA VAL A 53 14.82 12.12 -19.47
C VAL A 53 14.04 13.30 -18.88
N ALA A 54 14.73 14.34 -18.40
CA ALA A 54 14.08 15.52 -17.84
C ALA A 54 13.20 16.25 -18.87
N ALA A 55 13.67 16.37 -20.12
CA ALA A 55 12.90 16.97 -21.21
C ALA A 55 11.67 16.13 -21.59
N TRP A 56 11.80 14.80 -21.63
CA TRP A 56 10.68 13.89 -21.88
C TRP A 56 9.65 13.92 -20.74
N ALA A 57 10.12 14.00 -19.49
CA ALA A 57 9.27 13.97 -18.30
C ALA A 57 8.59 15.30 -17.95
N GLN A 58 8.69 16.34 -18.80
CA GLN A 58 8.06 17.65 -18.53
C GLN A 58 6.54 17.57 -18.37
N ARG A 59 5.90 16.56 -18.97
CA ARG A 59 4.47 16.29 -18.86
C ARG A 59 4.24 14.78 -18.81
N PRO A 60 3.16 14.32 -18.15
CA PRO A 60 2.74 12.93 -18.25
C PRO A 60 2.48 12.52 -19.72
N PRO A 61 2.70 11.25 -20.07
CA PRO A 61 2.32 10.70 -21.38
C PRO A 61 0.84 10.94 -21.69
N ALA A 62 0.50 11.11 -22.97
CA ALA A 62 -0.86 11.42 -23.41
C ALA A 62 -1.86 10.29 -23.06
N GLU A 63 -1.36 9.06 -22.95
CA GLU A 63 -2.10 7.87 -22.54
C GLU A 63 -2.60 7.94 -21.09
N LEU A 64 -1.99 8.81 -20.27
CA LEU A 64 -2.42 9.07 -18.89
C LEU A 64 -3.37 10.27 -18.78
N ALA A 65 -3.80 10.83 -19.92
CA ALA A 65 -4.74 11.94 -19.93
C ALA A 65 -6.03 11.58 -19.17
N GLY A 66 -6.50 12.49 -18.33
CA GLY A 66 -7.69 12.31 -17.50
C GLY A 66 -7.40 11.86 -16.06
N ILE A 67 -6.26 11.19 -15.80
CA ILE A 67 -5.78 10.96 -14.44
C ILE A 67 -5.35 12.32 -13.86
N PRO A 68 -5.79 12.72 -12.65
CA PRO A 68 -5.45 14.03 -12.07
C PRO A 68 -4.00 14.06 -11.54
N LEU A 69 -3.02 13.83 -12.40
CA LEU A 69 -1.60 13.78 -12.03
C LEU A 69 -1.06 15.19 -11.77
N GLU A 70 -0.43 15.36 -10.60
CA GLU A 70 0.33 16.53 -10.19
C GLU A 70 1.73 16.13 -9.74
N GLY A 71 2.67 17.09 -9.81
CA GLY A 71 4.05 16.84 -9.35
C GLY A 71 4.78 15.73 -10.10
N TRP A 72 4.36 15.42 -11.34
CA TRP A 72 4.98 14.41 -12.19
C TRP A 72 6.45 14.73 -12.45
N ALA A 73 7.34 13.92 -11.90
CA ALA A 73 8.77 14.13 -12.01
C ALA A 73 9.55 12.82 -11.99
N TYR A 74 10.64 12.77 -12.75
CA TYR A 74 11.60 11.67 -12.75
C TYR A 74 12.93 12.16 -12.17
N GLU A 75 13.39 11.52 -11.10
CA GLU A 75 14.72 11.73 -10.54
C GLU A 75 15.64 10.60 -11.00
N VAL A 76 16.54 10.88 -11.95
CA VAL A 76 17.49 9.87 -12.44
C VAL A 76 18.55 9.61 -11.37
N THR A 77 18.66 8.37 -10.91
CA THR A 77 19.63 7.95 -9.88
C THR A 77 20.87 7.29 -10.50
N GLY A 78 20.71 6.61 -11.63
CA GLY A 78 21.80 5.92 -12.32
C GLY A 78 21.65 5.96 -13.84
N VAL A 79 22.78 5.91 -14.55
CA VAL A 79 22.80 5.84 -16.02
C VAL A 79 23.80 4.77 -16.44
N ARG A 80 23.34 3.83 -17.28
CA ARG A 80 24.17 2.81 -17.91
C ARG A 80 24.05 2.97 -19.42
N ARG A 81 25.18 3.23 -20.09
CA ARG A 81 25.26 3.37 -21.54
C ARG A 81 25.82 2.09 -22.17
N ASP A 82 25.31 1.75 -23.35
CA ASP A 82 25.81 0.70 -24.22
C ASP A 82 25.73 1.18 -25.68
N GLY A 83 26.84 1.76 -26.16
CA GLY A 83 26.93 2.34 -27.49
C GLY A 83 25.90 3.45 -27.75
N ALA A 84 24.95 3.16 -28.65
CA ALA A 84 23.83 4.02 -29.04
C ALA A 84 22.54 3.76 -28.23
N ARG A 85 22.60 2.93 -27.19
CA ARG A 85 21.51 2.67 -26.24
C ARG A 85 21.93 3.07 -24.84
N ALA A 86 20.94 3.40 -24.00
CA ALA A 86 21.16 3.63 -22.59
C ALA A 86 19.95 3.23 -21.77
N THR A 87 20.21 2.92 -20.51
CA THR A 87 19.21 2.68 -19.47
C THR A 87 19.47 3.66 -18.34
N ALA A 88 18.44 4.37 -17.90
CA ALA A 88 18.48 5.24 -16.74
C ALA A 88 17.59 4.66 -15.64
N ALA A 89 18.18 4.38 -14.48
CA ALA A 89 17.43 4.10 -13.27
C ALA A 89 16.89 5.43 -12.73
N ALA A 90 15.61 5.50 -12.42
CA ALA A 90 14.96 6.73 -11.97
C ALA A 90 13.89 6.44 -10.91
N GLU A 91 13.58 7.46 -10.12
CA GLU A 91 12.41 7.46 -9.24
C GLU A 91 11.34 8.37 -9.85
N LEU A 92 10.18 7.81 -10.17
CA LEU A 92 8.99 8.56 -10.54
C LEU A 92 8.30 9.05 -9.27
N ARG A 93 7.98 10.34 -9.22
CA ARG A 93 7.12 10.94 -8.20
C ARG A 93 5.90 11.56 -8.84
N TYR A 94 4.74 11.37 -8.20
CA TYR A 94 3.49 12.01 -8.62
C TYR A 94 2.50 12.08 -7.45
N ARG A 95 1.44 12.87 -7.63
CA ARG A 95 0.27 12.93 -6.76
C ARG A 95 -0.99 12.85 -7.59
N LEU A 96 -2.05 12.27 -7.03
CA LEU A 96 -3.41 12.42 -7.51
C LEU A 96 -4.02 13.66 -6.85
N SER A 97 -4.24 14.71 -7.65
CA SER A 97 -4.78 16.00 -7.20
C SER A 97 -6.10 15.83 -6.46
N GLY A 98 -6.18 16.40 -5.27
CA GLY A 98 -7.35 16.30 -4.38
C GLY A 98 -7.42 15.02 -3.53
N TYR A 99 -6.52 14.05 -3.74
CA TYR A 99 -6.47 12.78 -3.01
C TYR A 99 -5.17 12.64 -2.21
N ASP A 100 -4.02 12.72 -2.87
CA ASP A 100 -2.74 12.50 -2.22
C ASP A 100 -2.26 13.73 -1.45
N THR A 101 -1.90 13.56 -0.18
CA THR A 101 -1.29 14.62 0.64
C THR A 101 0.24 14.65 0.53
N ALA A 102 0.86 13.51 0.18
CA ALA A 102 2.28 13.39 -0.17
C ALA A 102 2.46 12.66 -1.51
N ALA A 103 3.64 12.77 -2.12
CA ALA A 103 3.93 12.12 -3.40
C ALA A 103 4.01 10.59 -3.25
N ALA A 104 3.35 9.88 -4.16
CA ALA A 104 3.63 8.48 -4.42
C ALA A 104 4.97 8.34 -5.18
N GLY A 105 5.66 7.22 -4.96
CA GLY A 105 6.94 6.89 -5.58
C GLY A 105 6.85 5.59 -6.38
N SER A 106 7.61 5.50 -7.47
CA SER A 106 7.80 4.26 -8.23
C SER A 106 9.22 4.22 -8.80
N ALA A 107 9.97 3.17 -8.49
CA ALA A 107 11.26 2.93 -9.11
C ALA A 107 11.06 2.51 -10.58
N ARG A 108 11.76 3.20 -11.50
CA ARG A 108 11.62 3.08 -12.96
C ARG A 108 12.92 2.72 -13.63
N GLU A 109 12.79 2.01 -14.75
CA GLU A 109 13.84 1.82 -15.74
C GLU A 109 13.45 2.53 -17.05
N VAL A 110 14.10 3.67 -17.32
CA VAL A 110 13.88 4.47 -18.53
C VAL A 110 14.88 4.03 -19.60
N ARG A 111 14.39 3.61 -20.76
CA ARG A 111 15.20 3.18 -21.92
C ARG A 111 15.34 4.32 -22.91
N LEU A 112 16.56 4.51 -23.41
CA LEU A 112 16.89 5.56 -24.37
C LEU A 112 17.66 5.03 -25.57
N GLY A 113 17.44 5.67 -26.72
CA GLY A 113 18.19 5.48 -27.96
C GLY A 113 18.83 6.78 -28.44
N LEU A 114 20.01 6.68 -29.04
CA LEU A 114 20.71 7.79 -29.68
C LEU A 114 20.28 7.90 -31.15
N THR A 115 19.55 8.96 -31.48
CA THR A 115 19.04 9.21 -32.85
C THR A 115 19.54 10.56 -33.35
N ALA A 116 20.28 10.56 -34.47
CA ALA A 116 20.87 11.77 -35.05
C ALA A 116 21.65 12.63 -34.02
N GLY A 117 22.48 11.96 -33.21
CA GLY A 117 23.32 12.60 -32.20
C GLY A 117 22.58 13.08 -30.94
N ARG A 118 21.29 12.78 -30.78
CA ARG A 118 20.49 13.15 -29.60
C ARG A 118 19.87 11.95 -28.92
N TRP A 119 20.00 11.88 -27.61
CA TRP A 119 19.31 10.88 -26.80
C TRP A 119 17.82 11.15 -26.75
N ARG A 120 17.01 10.10 -26.91
CA ARG A 120 15.56 10.17 -26.79
C ARG A 120 15.09 8.98 -25.96
N VAL A 121 14.10 9.24 -25.10
CA VAL A 121 13.40 8.16 -24.39
C VAL A 121 12.64 7.34 -25.41
N THR A 122 12.84 6.02 -25.36
CA THR A 122 12.19 5.04 -26.23
C THR A 122 11.26 4.10 -25.45
N GLY A 123 11.31 4.15 -24.12
CA GLY A 123 10.41 3.40 -23.27
C GLY A 123 10.64 3.69 -21.79
N ASP A 124 9.63 3.39 -21.00
CA ASP A 124 9.62 3.49 -19.55
C ASP A 124 8.89 2.25 -19.01
N ALA A 125 9.36 1.71 -17.90
CA ALA A 125 8.82 0.51 -17.27
C ALA A 125 9.19 0.51 -15.78
N PRO A 126 8.48 -0.25 -14.94
CA PRO A 126 8.89 -0.51 -13.56
C PRO A 126 10.32 -1.06 -13.54
N ALA A 127 11.12 -0.62 -12.56
CA ALA A 127 12.44 -1.21 -12.33
C ALA A 127 12.30 -2.70 -11.96
N PRO A 128 13.31 -3.55 -12.25
CA PRO A 128 13.31 -4.94 -11.83
C PRO A 128 13.00 -5.10 -10.33
N GLY A 129 11.96 -5.88 -10.00
CA GLY A 129 11.51 -6.10 -8.62
C GLY A 129 10.60 -5.01 -8.04
N ALA A 130 10.38 -3.90 -8.74
CA ALA A 130 9.41 -2.87 -8.32
C ALA A 130 8.00 -3.24 -8.80
N PRO A 131 6.95 -3.00 -7.99
CA PRO A 131 5.59 -3.20 -8.43
C PRO A 131 5.23 -2.20 -9.56
N PRO A 132 4.50 -2.65 -10.61
CA PRO A 132 3.96 -1.75 -11.62
C PRO A 132 2.92 -0.78 -11.05
N GLN A 133 2.71 0.32 -11.78
CA GLN A 133 1.53 1.15 -11.66
C GLN A 133 0.40 0.58 -12.53
N LEU A 134 -0.84 0.97 -12.27
CA LEU A 134 -1.99 0.49 -13.05
C LEU A 134 -1.83 0.76 -14.56
N TRP A 135 -1.29 1.93 -14.92
CA TRP A 135 -1.06 2.29 -16.31
C TRP A 135 0.11 1.56 -16.98
N ASP A 136 0.96 0.87 -16.23
CA ASP A 136 1.97 -0.02 -16.83
C ASP A 136 1.32 -1.30 -17.36
N GLN A 137 0.08 -1.59 -16.97
CA GLN A 137 -0.69 -2.77 -17.38
C GLN A 137 -1.56 -2.50 -18.62
N GLY A 138 -1.54 -1.28 -19.16
CA GLY A 138 -2.28 -0.86 -20.34
C GLY A 138 -3.08 0.44 -20.13
N PRO A 139 -3.95 0.80 -21.10
CA PRO A 139 -4.78 2.00 -21.00
C PRO A 139 -5.68 1.99 -19.75
N VAL A 140 -5.80 3.15 -19.11
CA VAL A 140 -6.56 3.33 -17.88
C VAL A 140 -7.82 4.16 -18.13
N ALA A 141 -8.97 3.58 -17.84
CA ALA A 141 -10.22 4.33 -17.72
C ALA A 141 -10.27 5.07 -16.39
N VAL A 142 -10.80 6.30 -16.43
CA VAL A 142 -10.96 7.16 -15.26
C VAL A 142 -12.44 7.46 -15.06
N VAL A 143 -12.98 7.10 -13.89
CA VAL A 143 -14.31 7.49 -13.45
C VAL A 143 -14.19 8.34 -12.19
N ARG A 144 -14.78 9.53 -12.23
CA ARG A 144 -14.82 10.47 -11.09
C ARG A 144 -16.20 10.42 -10.46
N GLY A 145 -16.24 10.07 -9.18
CA GLY A 145 -17.41 10.20 -8.33
C GLY A 145 -17.41 11.52 -7.56
N ALA A 146 -18.38 11.68 -6.68
CA ALA A 146 -18.48 12.79 -5.73
C ALA A 146 -17.36 12.73 -4.65
N HIS A 147 -17.01 11.52 -4.22
CA HIS A 147 -15.97 11.27 -3.22
C HIS A 147 -14.88 10.32 -3.72
N SER A 148 -15.04 9.71 -4.90
CA SER A 148 -14.14 8.67 -5.39
C SER A 148 -13.44 9.02 -6.70
N LEU A 149 -12.24 8.47 -6.88
CA LEU A 149 -11.55 8.35 -8.15
C LEU A 149 -11.31 6.87 -8.44
N VAL A 150 -11.99 6.34 -9.45
CA VAL A 150 -11.81 4.96 -9.90
C VAL A 150 -10.91 4.96 -11.13
N LEU A 151 -9.80 4.23 -11.04
CA LEU A 151 -8.87 3.97 -12.14
C LEU A 151 -8.98 2.49 -12.50
N GLY A 152 -9.44 2.18 -13.71
CA GLY A 152 -9.69 0.80 -14.14
C GLY A 152 -8.92 0.41 -15.38
N SER A 153 -8.51 -0.86 -15.47
CA SER A 153 -8.04 -1.46 -16.72
C SER A 153 -9.21 -1.64 -17.69
N GLY A 154 -9.05 -1.20 -18.94
CA GLY A 154 -10.09 -1.31 -19.97
C GLY A 154 -10.94 -0.05 -20.15
N PRO A 155 -12.02 -0.11 -20.95
CA PRO A 155 -12.84 1.07 -21.25
C PRO A 155 -13.73 1.46 -20.06
N VAL A 156 -14.13 2.74 -20.02
CA VAL A 156 -15.20 3.19 -19.13
C VAL A 156 -16.48 2.43 -19.50
N GLY A 157 -17.11 1.81 -18.50
CA GLY A 157 -18.31 1.01 -18.69
C GLY A 157 -19.10 0.83 -17.40
N PRO A 158 -20.24 0.13 -17.45
CA PRO A 158 -21.17 0.01 -16.32
C PRO A 158 -20.51 -0.51 -15.03
N ALA A 159 -19.53 -1.42 -15.14
CA ALA A 159 -18.83 -1.97 -13.98
C ALA A 159 -18.03 -0.89 -13.21
N LEU A 160 -17.21 -0.09 -13.89
CA LEU A 160 -16.43 0.98 -13.24
C LEU A 160 -17.32 2.08 -12.67
N THR A 161 -18.40 2.42 -13.38
CA THR A 161 -19.40 3.39 -12.88
C THR A 161 -20.12 2.88 -11.63
N ALA A 162 -20.45 1.58 -11.57
CA ALA A 162 -21.07 0.98 -10.39
C ALA A 162 -20.10 0.96 -9.19
N ILE A 163 -18.82 0.65 -9.41
CA ILE A 163 -17.77 0.73 -8.38
C ILE A 163 -17.64 2.16 -7.85
N ALA A 164 -17.62 3.17 -8.74
CA ALA A 164 -17.56 4.57 -8.32
C ALA A 164 -18.77 4.98 -7.47
N ALA A 165 -19.98 4.59 -7.89
CA ALA A 165 -21.21 4.89 -7.15
C ALA A 165 -21.25 4.20 -5.77
N GLU A 166 -20.68 3.01 -5.65
CA GLU A 166 -20.57 2.31 -4.37
C GLU A 166 -19.50 2.94 -3.46
N ALA A 167 -18.33 3.28 -4.01
CA ALA A 167 -17.30 4.00 -3.27
C ALA A 167 -17.81 5.37 -2.77
N ASP A 168 -18.63 6.07 -3.55
CA ASP A 168 -19.27 7.31 -3.12
C ASP A 168 -20.28 7.12 -1.97
N ARG A 169 -20.98 5.98 -1.92
CA ARG A 169 -21.88 5.63 -0.80
C ARG A 169 -21.14 5.19 0.46
N ALA A 170 -19.98 4.55 0.30
CA ALA A 170 -19.15 4.11 1.41
C ALA A 170 -18.69 5.29 2.29
N VAL A 171 -18.37 6.44 1.70
CA VAL A 171 -17.84 7.60 2.42
C VAL A 171 -18.79 8.15 3.50
N PRO A 172 -20.07 8.49 3.21
CA PRO A 172 -21.00 8.91 4.26
C PRO A 172 -21.30 7.80 5.28
N ALA A 173 -21.31 6.52 4.88
CA ALA A 173 -21.48 5.41 5.82
C ALA A 173 -20.33 5.33 6.83
N VAL A 174 -19.08 5.44 6.35
CA VAL A 174 -17.89 5.47 7.20
C VAL A 174 -17.84 6.74 8.06
N ASN A 175 -18.24 7.91 7.55
CA ASN A 175 -18.34 9.14 8.36
C ASN A 175 -19.29 8.98 9.56
N ALA A 176 -20.37 8.21 9.41
CA ALA A 176 -21.30 7.92 10.49
C ALA A 176 -20.74 6.92 11.52
N ALA A 177 -19.74 6.13 11.14
CA ALA A 177 -19.07 5.13 11.99
C ALA A 177 -17.80 5.68 12.65
N TRP A 178 -17.08 6.58 11.97
CA TRP A 178 -15.79 7.14 12.36
C TRP A 178 -15.86 8.68 12.46
N PRO A 179 -16.18 9.21 13.67
CA PRO A 179 -16.25 10.65 13.89
C PRO A 179 -14.95 11.45 13.65
N PRO A 180 -13.74 10.92 13.91
CA PRO A 180 -12.51 11.67 13.67
C PRO A 180 -12.36 12.11 12.21
N PRO A 181 -11.75 13.28 11.95
CA PRO A 181 -11.60 13.79 10.60
C PRO A 181 -10.63 12.93 9.78
N TRP A 182 -11.00 12.72 8.51
CA TRP A 182 -10.17 12.09 7.48
C TRP A 182 -10.47 12.76 6.13
N ALA A 183 -9.79 12.34 5.06
CA ALA A 183 -9.89 13.03 3.76
C ALA A 183 -11.29 12.99 3.13
N GLY A 184 -12.14 12.03 3.50
CA GLY A 184 -13.49 11.87 2.95
C GLY A 184 -13.48 11.59 1.44
N ARG A 185 -12.40 10.99 0.94
CA ARG A 185 -12.17 10.68 -0.46
C ARG A 185 -11.47 9.34 -0.63
N LEU A 186 -11.80 8.62 -1.70
CA LEU A 186 -11.29 7.28 -1.99
C LEU A 186 -10.61 7.23 -3.36
N VAL A 187 -9.50 6.49 -3.45
CA VAL A 187 -8.90 6.10 -4.73
C VAL A 187 -9.06 4.59 -4.87
N VAL A 188 -9.75 4.16 -5.92
CA VAL A 188 -10.03 2.75 -6.20
C VAL A 188 -9.32 2.34 -7.49
N LEU A 189 -8.53 1.27 -7.42
CA LEU A 189 -7.85 0.66 -8.56
C LEU A 189 -8.59 -0.63 -8.94
N VAL A 190 -8.90 -0.78 -10.23
CA VAL A 190 -9.61 -1.95 -10.76
C VAL A 190 -8.74 -2.59 -11.85
N PRO A 191 -7.77 -3.44 -11.48
CA PRO A 191 -6.95 -4.19 -12.44
C PRO A 191 -7.80 -5.16 -13.26
N GLY A 192 -7.28 -5.58 -14.42
CA GLY A 192 -8.00 -6.45 -15.35
C GLY A 192 -8.11 -7.93 -14.95
N SER A 193 -7.33 -8.38 -13.95
CA SER A 193 -7.32 -9.77 -13.46
C SER A 193 -6.74 -9.87 -12.04
N LEU A 194 -6.89 -11.03 -11.40
CA LEU A 194 -6.23 -11.32 -10.13
C LEU A 194 -4.70 -11.24 -10.22
N ASP A 195 -4.10 -11.73 -11.31
CA ASP A 195 -2.64 -11.64 -11.51
C ASP A 195 -2.17 -10.19 -11.67
N ALA A 196 -2.97 -9.36 -12.34
CA ALA A 196 -2.69 -7.93 -12.48
C ALA A 196 -2.80 -7.20 -11.13
N MET A 197 -3.79 -7.55 -10.30
CA MET A 197 -3.89 -7.09 -8.92
C MET A 197 -2.65 -7.48 -8.11
N ALA A 198 -2.28 -8.75 -8.15
CA ALA A 198 -1.13 -9.30 -7.44
C ALA A 198 0.18 -8.58 -7.81
N ALA A 199 0.35 -8.25 -9.10
CA ALA A 199 1.47 -7.46 -9.59
C ALA A 199 1.49 -6.05 -8.97
N LEU A 200 0.37 -5.32 -8.96
CA LEU A 200 0.29 -3.99 -8.33
C LEU A 200 0.70 -4.02 -6.85
N LEU A 201 0.37 -5.11 -6.16
CA LEU A 201 0.62 -5.29 -4.74
C LEU A 201 2.00 -5.87 -4.43
N GLY A 202 2.75 -6.31 -5.46
CA GLY A 202 4.07 -6.93 -5.29
C GLY A 202 4.04 -8.26 -4.52
N ARG A 203 2.93 -9.00 -4.61
CA ARG A 203 2.67 -10.23 -3.83
C ARG A 203 2.08 -11.33 -4.73
N PRO A 204 2.20 -12.62 -4.37
CA PRO A 204 1.63 -13.71 -5.16
C PRO A 204 0.10 -13.68 -5.25
N ALA A 205 -0.46 -13.98 -6.42
CA ALA A 205 -1.92 -14.01 -6.65
C ALA A 205 -2.67 -14.97 -5.71
N ALA A 206 -2.03 -16.06 -5.30
CA ALA A 206 -2.60 -17.06 -4.40
C ALA A 206 -3.03 -16.45 -3.04
N GLU A 207 -2.38 -15.38 -2.59
CA GLU A 207 -2.71 -14.71 -1.33
C GLU A 207 -4.01 -13.90 -1.42
N TYR A 208 -4.40 -13.49 -2.63
CA TYR A 208 -5.59 -12.66 -2.86
C TYR A 208 -6.81 -13.44 -3.36
N ARG A 209 -6.64 -14.75 -3.56
CA ARG A 209 -7.73 -15.61 -4.04
C ARG A 209 -8.85 -15.64 -2.98
N GLY A 210 -10.07 -15.35 -3.41
CA GLY A 210 -11.25 -15.32 -2.54
C GLY A 210 -11.48 -13.98 -1.83
N MET A 211 -10.57 -13.02 -1.94
CA MET A 211 -10.82 -11.64 -1.50
C MET A 211 -11.43 -10.81 -2.63
N ALA A 212 -12.30 -9.87 -2.27
CA ALA A 212 -12.98 -9.01 -3.23
C ALA A 212 -12.28 -7.65 -3.43
N ALA A 213 -11.59 -7.16 -2.40
CA ALA A 213 -10.77 -5.96 -2.45
C ALA A 213 -9.73 -6.01 -1.32
N VAL A 214 -8.74 -5.11 -1.39
CA VAL A 214 -7.79 -4.84 -0.30
C VAL A 214 -7.42 -3.35 -0.27
N THR A 215 -7.18 -2.80 0.92
CA THR A 215 -6.66 -1.44 1.07
C THR A 215 -5.15 -1.46 1.31
N THR A 216 -4.42 -0.66 0.52
CA THR A 216 -2.98 -0.44 0.70
C THR A 216 -2.70 1.00 1.11
N GLY A 217 -1.72 1.19 1.99
CA GLY A 217 -1.37 2.49 2.53
C GLY A 217 -0.24 2.38 3.54
N SER A 218 0.35 3.53 3.89
CA SER A 218 1.34 3.58 4.98
C SER A 218 0.61 3.75 6.31
N VAL A 219 0.85 2.85 7.26
CA VAL A 219 0.34 2.97 8.63
C VAL A 219 1.06 4.08 9.40
N GLY A 220 0.36 4.76 10.31
CA GLY A 220 0.88 5.86 11.12
C GLY A 220 0.59 7.26 10.56
N GLY A 221 0.81 8.30 11.38
CA GLY A 221 0.38 9.69 11.10
C GLY A 221 1.32 10.55 10.25
N GLY A 222 2.24 9.96 9.48
CA GLY A 222 3.18 10.71 8.63
C GLY A 222 2.58 11.11 7.28
N PRO A 223 3.16 12.09 6.55
CA PRO A 223 2.76 12.39 5.18
C PRO A 223 2.95 11.15 4.29
N ALA A 224 1.86 10.63 3.75
CA ALA A 224 1.83 9.50 2.83
C ALA A 224 0.92 9.83 1.63
N PRO A 225 1.14 9.22 0.45
CA PRO A 225 0.09 9.24 -0.57
C PRO A 225 -1.18 8.63 0.02
N ALA A 226 -2.35 9.00 -0.53
CA ALA A 226 -3.59 8.43 -0.05
C ALA A 226 -3.59 6.92 -0.27
N ASP A 227 -4.30 6.21 0.61
CA ASP A 227 -4.51 4.79 0.47
C ASP A 227 -5.15 4.45 -0.89
N ARG A 228 -4.88 3.24 -1.38
CA ARG A 228 -5.47 2.69 -2.59
C ARG A 228 -6.28 1.46 -2.22
N ILE A 229 -7.57 1.50 -2.56
CA ILE A 229 -8.43 0.32 -2.52
C ILE A 229 -8.23 -0.41 -3.86
N VAL A 230 -7.72 -1.63 -3.85
CA VAL A 230 -7.52 -2.43 -5.06
C VAL A 230 -8.58 -3.53 -5.12
N VAL A 231 -9.45 -3.46 -6.12
CA VAL A 231 -10.54 -4.42 -6.32
C VAL A 231 -10.01 -5.67 -7.02
N ASN A 232 -10.34 -6.85 -6.49
CA ASN A 232 -10.17 -8.11 -7.20
C ASN A 232 -11.35 -8.28 -8.17
N PRO A 233 -11.17 -8.15 -9.49
CA PRO A 233 -12.29 -8.22 -10.43
C PRO A 233 -13.03 -9.57 -10.39
N GLU A 234 -12.32 -10.67 -10.09
CA GLU A 234 -12.90 -12.01 -10.03
C GLU A 234 -13.76 -12.20 -8.78
N GLY A 235 -13.24 -11.82 -7.60
CA GLY A 235 -13.98 -11.87 -6.34
C GLY A 235 -15.16 -10.91 -6.31
N TYR A 236 -14.96 -9.67 -6.76
CA TYR A 236 -15.96 -8.60 -6.68
C TYR A 236 -17.16 -8.81 -7.61
N THR A 237 -16.93 -9.39 -8.79
CA THR A 237 -18.01 -9.67 -9.75
C THR A 237 -18.95 -10.76 -9.22
N GLY A 238 -18.44 -11.72 -8.46
CA GLY A 238 -19.25 -12.80 -7.86
C GLY A 238 -20.16 -12.36 -6.71
N LEU A 239 -19.98 -11.14 -6.19
CA LEU A 239 -20.78 -10.61 -5.09
C LEU A 239 -22.15 -10.10 -5.53
N THR A 240 -23.12 -10.18 -4.62
CA THR A 240 -24.40 -9.46 -4.74
C THR A 240 -24.17 -7.94 -4.59
N PRO A 241 -25.14 -7.10 -5.00
CA PRO A 241 -25.05 -5.66 -4.76
C PRO A 241 -24.76 -5.29 -3.30
N GLU A 242 -25.41 -5.99 -2.35
CA GLU A 242 -25.21 -5.79 -0.92
C GLU A 242 -23.80 -6.20 -0.49
N GLY A 243 -23.30 -7.34 -0.99
CA GLY A 243 -21.93 -7.78 -0.72
C GLY A 243 -20.88 -6.80 -1.24
N ARG A 244 -21.10 -6.19 -2.40
CA ARG A 244 -20.22 -5.15 -2.97
C ARG A 244 -20.20 -3.89 -2.10
N ALA A 245 -21.37 -3.47 -1.61
CA ALA A 245 -21.50 -2.34 -0.70
C ALA A 245 -20.77 -2.58 0.63
N VAL A 246 -20.93 -3.78 1.20
CA VAL A 246 -20.22 -4.18 2.42
C VAL A 246 -18.71 -4.14 2.19
N VAL A 247 -18.20 -4.76 1.12
CA VAL A 247 -16.76 -4.79 0.83
C VAL A 247 -16.19 -3.38 0.66
N LEU A 248 -16.78 -2.52 -0.17
CA LEU A 248 -16.21 -1.18 -0.36
C LEU A 248 -16.34 -0.29 0.88
N THR A 249 -17.37 -0.48 1.70
CA THR A 249 -17.49 0.24 2.98
C THR A 249 -16.47 -0.25 4.00
N HIS A 250 -16.20 -1.56 4.04
CA HIS A 250 -15.12 -2.14 4.83
C HIS A 250 -13.76 -1.54 4.43
N GLU A 251 -13.43 -1.56 3.14
CA GLU A 251 -12.17 -0.99 2.66
C GLU A 251 -12.06 0.53 2.92
N ALA A 252 -13.17 1.26 2.76
CA ALA A 252 -13.22 2.69 3.09
C ALA A 252 -12.99 2.96 4.58
N ALA A 253 -13.40 2.05 5.47
CA ALA A 253 -13.15 2.17 6.91
C ALA A 253 -11.65 2.08 7.21
N HIS A 254 -10.88 1.23 6.52
CA HIS A 254 -9.42 1.20 6.62
C HIS A 254 -8.77 2.50 6.17
N VAL A 255 -9.27 3.13 5.10
CA VAL A 255 -8.80 4.44 4.64
C VAL A 255 -9.07 5.52 5.70
N ALA A 256 -10.28 5.55 6.27
CA ALA A 256 -10.67 6.56 7.24
C ALA A 256 -9.92 6.44 8.58
N THR A 257 -9.61 5.21 8.98
CA THR A 257 -8.93 4.92 10.25
C THR A 257 -7.41 4.94 10.14
N ARG A 258 -6.83 5.00 8.93
CA ARG A 258 -5.38 4.81 8.67
C ARG A 258 -4.44 5.56 9.61
N THR A 259 -4.72 6.83 9.88
CA THR A 259 -3.86 7.69 10.72
C THR A 259 -3.93 7.31 12.21
N ALA A 260 -4.99 6.62 12.61
CA ALA A 260 -5.18 6.04 13.93
C ALA A 260 -4.77 4.56 14.00
N THR A 261 -4.34 3.94 12.90
CA THR A 261 -3.88 2.55 12.87
C THR A 261 -2.35 2.50 12.99
N SER A 262 -1.85 1.65 13.88
CA SER A 262 -0.41 1.42 14.05
C SER A 262 -0.13 -0.05 14.39
N ALA A 263 1.15 -0.39 14.61
CA ALA A 263 1.54 -1.72 15.05
C ALA A 263 0.95 -2.14 16.41
N THR A 264 0.42 -1.20 17.20
CA THR A 264 -0.27 -1.52 18.47
C THR A 264 -1.75 -1.83 18.28
N THR A 265 -2.34 -1.50 17.13
CA THR A 265 -3.74 -1.79 16.82
C THR A 265 -3.93 -3.30 16.62
N PRO A 266 -4.72 -4.00 17.45
CA PRO A 266 -4.99 -5.43 17.25
C PRO A 266 -5.80 -5.67 15.98
N LEU A 267 -5.53 -6.75 15.25
CA LEU A 267 -6.26 -7.04 14.00
C LEU A 267 -7.74 -7.30 14.22
N TRP A 268 -8.14 -7.93 15.34
CA TRP A 268 -9.56 -8.10 15.65
C TRP A 268 -10.30 -6.77 15.75
N LEU A 269 -9.65 -5.71 16.23
CA LEU A 269 -10.26 -4.39 16.34
C LEU A 269 -10.24 -3.68 15.00
N SER A 270 -9.16 -3.82 14.22
CA SER A 270 -9.04 -3.28 12.87
C SER A 270 -10.11 -3.83 11.92
N GLU A 271 -10.11 -5.15 11.75
CA GLU A 271 -11.03 -5.84 10.83
C GLU A 271 -12.46 -5.80 11.37
N GLY A 272 -12.65 -6.00 12.67
CA GLY A 272 -13.97 -5.97 13.29
C GLY A 272 -14.65 -4.60 13.22
N PHE A 273 -13.88 -3.50 13.32
CA PHE A 273 -14.42 -2.15 13.14
C PHE A 273 -14.82 -1.91 11.69
N ALA A 274 -14.02 -2.35 10.72
CA ALA A 274 -14.34 -2.22 9.31
C ALA A 274 -15.62 -2.99 8.93
N ASP A 275 -15.78 -4.22 9.41
CA ASP A 275 -17.03 -5.00 9.26
C ASP A 275 -18.21 -4.36 9.99
N TRP A 276 -17.99 -3.88 11.22
CA TRP A 276 -19.05 -3.20 11.97
C TRP A 276 -19.51 -1.92 11.25
N ALA A 277 -18.60 -1.12 10.71
CA ALA A 277 -18.92 0.08 9.94
C ALA A 277 -19.71 -0.28 8.66
N ALA A 278 -19.31 -1.35 7.97
CA ALA A 278 -19.99 -1.84 6.77
C ALA A 278 -21.42 -2.36 7.05
N TYR A 279 -21.63 -2.99 8.20
CA TYR A 279 -22.93 -3.52 8.61
C TYR A 279 -23.79 -2.56 9.43
N ARG A 280 -23.27 -1.40 9.84
CA ARG A 280 -23.93 -0.45 10.75
C ARG A 280 -25.34 -0.04 10.30
N GLY A 281 -25.55 0.14 8.99
CA GLY A 281 -26.84 0.56 8.44
C GLY A 281 -27.88 -0.55 8.29
N THR A 282 -27.44 -1.81 8.32
CA THR A 282 -28.32 -2.99 8.09
C THR A 282 -28.49 -3.85 9.34
N ASP A 283 -27.56 -3.80 10.30
CA ASP A 283 -27.47 -4.61 11.53
C ASP A 283 -27.97 -6.05 11.32
N PRO A 284 -27.31 -6.84 10.46
CA PRO A 284 -27.76 -8.17 10.13
C PRO A 284 -27.76 -9.07 11.37
N ALA A 285 -28.68 -10.04 11.38
CA ALA A 285 -28.76 -11.00 12.46
C ALA A 285 -27.43 -11.79 12.58
N PRO A 286 -26.88 -11.94 13.80
CA PRO A 286 -25.60 -12.64 14.02
C PRO A 286 -25.51 -14.03 13.44
N ASP A 287 -26.59 -14.81 13.48
CA ASP A 287 -26.64 -16.18 12.96
C ASP A 287 -26.46 -16.24 11.43
N GLY A 288 -26.95 -15.23 10.71
CA GLY A 288 -26.80 -15.09 9.27
C GLY A 288 -25.47 -14.48 8.83
N ALA A 289 -24.94 -13.53 9.61
CA ALA A 289 -23.70 -12.81 9.30
C ALA A 289 -22.42 -13.45 9.88
N ALA A 290 -22.55 -14.34 10.87
CA ALA A 290 -21.45 -15.13 11.43
C ALA A 290 -21.71 -16.65 11.36
N PRO A 291 -21.98 -17.21 10.17
CA PRO A 291 -22.38 -18.61 10.03
C PRO A 291 -21.28 -19.61 10.43
N GLY A 292 -20.00 -19.30 10.21
CA GLY A 292 -18.88 -20.17 10.58
C GLY A 292 -18.75 -20.34 12.09
N LEU A 293 -18.75 -19.23 12.80
CA LEU A 293 -18.67 -19.14 14.25
C LEU A 293 -19.94 -19.67 14.89
N GLY A 294 -21.11 -19.37 14.32
CA GLY A 294 -22.38 -19.92 14.77
C GLY A 294 -22.40 -21.45 14.74
N ARG A 295 -21.86 -22.06 13.67
CA ARG A 295 -21.71 -23.53 13.61
C ARG A 295 -20.77 -24.05 14.71
N ALA A 296 -19.66 -23.37 14.97
CA ALA A 296 -18.72 -23.76 16.03
C ALA A 296 -19.36 -23.69 17.43
N VAL A 297 -20.02 -22.57 17.75
CA VAL A 297 -20.72 -22.40 19.04
C VAL A 297 -21.79 -23.48 19.24
N ARG A 298 -22.56 -23.83 18.20
CA ARG A 298 -23.57 -24.90 18.27
C ARG A 298 -22.97 -26.30 18.49
N ARG A 299 -21.71 -26.53 18.11
CA ARG A 299 -20.97 -27.76 18.42
C ARG A 299 -20.32 -27.74 19.81
N GLY A 300 -20.51 -26.69 20.60
CA GLY A 300 -19.86 -26.51 21.90
C GLY A 300 -18.44 -25.95 21.81
N GLU A 301 -18.00 -25.51 20.64
CA GLU A 301 -16.66 -24.96 20.39
C GLU A 301 -16.64 -23.44 20.61
N LEU A 302 -17.06 -22.97 21.79
CA LEU A 302 -17.09 -21.54 22.12
C LEU A 302 -15.66 -20.97 22.30
N PRO A 303 -15.22 -19.98 21.50
CA PRO A 303 -13.85 -19.47 21.57
C PRO A 303 -13.47 -18.91 22.94
N ALA A 304 -12.34 -19.36 23.49
CA ALA A 304 -11.88 -18.96 24.82
C ALA A 304 -11.32 -17.53 24.92
N ARG A 305 -11.06 -16.88 23.78
CA ARG A 305 -10.40 -15.58 23.67
C ARG A 305 -10.86 -14.86 22.40
N LEU A 306 -10.65 -13.55 22.35
CA LEU A 306 -10.76 -12.78 21.10
C LEU A 306 -9.79 -13.33 20.02
N PRO A 307 -10.11 -13.14 18.72
CA PRO A 307 -9.23 -13.55 17.62
C PRO A 307 -7.84 -12.92 17.74
N ARG A 308 -6.80 -13.72 17.55
CA ARG A 308 -5.40 -13.26 17.52
C ARG A 308 -4.98 -12.86 16.12
N ASN A 309 -3.91 -12.06 16.04
CA ASN A 309 -3.38 -11.58 14.78
C ASN A 309 -3.02 -12.71 13.80
N GLU A 310 -2.52 -13.85 14.28
CA GLU A 310 -2.13 -14.97 13.43
C GLU A 310 -3.34 -15.64 12.75
N GLU A 311 -4.54 -15.48 13.32
CA GLU A 311 -5.78 -16.06 12.80
C GLU A 311 -6.31 -15.25 11.59
N PHE A 312 -5.73 -14.08 11.31
CA PHE A 312 -5.98 -13.27 10.11
C PHE A 312 -4.96 -13.48 8.98
N ALA A 313 -3.98 -14.37 9.18
CA ALA A 313 -2.91 -14.56 8.21
C ALA A 313 -3.39 -15.13 6.87
N PHE A 314 -2.98 -14.50 5.76
CA PHE A 314 -3.24 -14.98 4.42
C PHE A 314 -2.62 -16.37 4.18
N GLY A 315 -3.34 -17.21 3.42
CA GLY A 315 -2.89 -18.57 3.08
C GLY A 315 -3.02 -19.60 4.21
N GLY A 316 -3.62 -19.23 5.34
CA GLY A 316 -3.99 -20.13 6.43
C GLY A 316 -5.26 -20.96 6.15
N ASP A 317 -5.85 -21.53 7.21
CA ASP A 317 -7.14 -22.24 7.13
C ASP A 317 -8.28 -21.24 6.83
N PRO A 318 -8.96 -21.35 5.67
CA PRO A 318 -10.05 -20.44 5.30
C PRO A 318 -11.21 -20.43 6.31
N GLU A 319 -11.50 -21.55 6.97
CA GLU A 319 -12.57 -21.57 7.97
C GLU A 319 -12.16 -20.89 9.27
N ALA A 320 -10.91 -21.03 9.69
CA ALA A 320 -10.38 -20.31 10.84
C ALA A 320 -10.35 -18.81 10.58
N LEU A 321 -9.93 -18.40 9.37
CA LEU A 321 -9.95 -17.01 8.93
C LEU A 321 -11.37 -16.43 8.98
N ALA A 322 -12.35 -17.14 8.41
CA ALA A 322 -13.75 -16.71 8.46
C ALA A 322 -14.24 -16.53 9.89
N ARG A 323 -13.97 -17.50 10.80
CA ARG A 323 -14.35 -17.37 12.21
C ARG A 323 -13.66 -16.21 12.93
N ALA A 324 -12.42 -15.87 12.55
CA ALA A 324 -11.69 -14.73 13.11
C ALA A 324 -12.36 -13.40 12.74
N TYR A 325 -12.70 -13.22 11.46
CA TYR A 325 -13.46 -12.05 10.98
C TYR A 325 -14.85 -11.96 11.64
N GLU A 326 -15.62 -13.05 11.61
CA GLU A 326 -16.95 -13.10 12.23
C GLU A 326 -16.91 -12.81 13.74
N GLY A 327 -15.90 -13.34 14.44
CA GLY A 327 -15.68 -13.09 15.87
C GLY A 327 -15.28 -11.65 16.16
N ALA A 328 -14.42 -11.06 15.32
CA ALA A 328 -13.99 -9.67 15.40
C ALA A 328 -15.15 -8.69 15.18
N TRP A 329 -15.97 -8.93 14.16
CA TRP A 329 -17.20 -8.17 13.93
C TRP A 329 -18.13 -8.22 15.15
N LEU A 330 -18.38 -9.41 15.71
CA LEU A 330 -19.23 -9.56 16.89
C LEU A 330 -18.64 -8.91 18.14
N ALA A 331 -17.31 -8.85 18.28
CA ALA A 331 -16.66 -8.11 19.36
C ALA A 331 -16.91 -6.59 19.22
N CYS A 332 -16.69 -6.01 18.04
CA CYS A 332 -16.95 -4.59 17.80
C CYS A 332 -18.45 -4.25 17.91
N ARG A 333 -19.33 -5.13 17.41
CA ARG A 333 -20.78 -5.00 17.59
C ARG A 333 -21.19 -5.01 19.05
N LEU A 334 -20.61 -5.89 19.88
CA LEU A 334 -20.83 -5.88 21.32
C LEU A 334 -20.37 -4.55 21.94
N VAL A 335 -19.17 -4.08 21.58
CA VAL A 335 -18.64 -2.81 22.10
C VAL A 335 -19.60 -1.66 21.80
N ALA A 336 -20.02 -1.54 20.54
CA ALA A 336 -20.97 -0.52 20.11
C ALA A 336 -22.33 -0.65 20.82
N ARG A 337 -22.87 -1.87 21.00
CA ARG A 337 -24.16 -2.07 21.66
C ARG A 337 -24.14 -1.77 23.17
N ARG A 338 -23.05 -2.12 23.85
CA ARG A 338 -22.97 -2.03 25.32
C ARG A 338 -22.36 -0.71 25.81
N TRP A 339 -21.39 -0.15 25.09
CA TRP A 339 -20.71 1.10 25.47
C TRP A 339 -20.98 2.26 24.50
N GLY A 340 -21.59 2.00 23.35
CA GLY A 340 -21.92 3.01 22.35
C GLY A 340 -20.86 3.15 21.26
N ASP A 341 -21.29 3.68 20.11
CA ASP A 341 -20.46 3.86 18.92
C ASP A 341 -19.24 4.76 19.18
N ALA A 342 -19.42 5.82 19.98
CA ALA A 342 -18.34 6.72 20.35
C ALA A 342 -17.25 6.02 21.18
N ALA A 343 -17.64 5.06 22.03
CA ALA A 343 -16.68 4.27 22.82
C ALA A 343 -15.89 3.30 21.94
N LEU A 344 -16.54 2.71 20.91
CA LEU A 344 -15.83 1.88 19.93
C LEU A 344 -14.80 2.70 19.12
N ALA A 345 -15.19 3.89 18.65
CA ALA A 345 -14.27 4.80 17.95
C ALA A 345 -13.12 5.27 18.86
N ASP A 346 -13.38 5.60 20.13
CA ASP A 346 -12.33 5.98 21.10
C ASP A 346 -11.39 4.82 21.41
N LEU A 347 -11.92 3.60 21.59
CA LEU A 347 -11.13 2.39 21.78
C LEU A 347 -10.17 2.17 20.60
N TYR A 348 -10.68 2.26 19.37
CA TYR A 348 -9.86 2.12 18.16
C TYR A 348 -8.74 3.18 18.14
N ALA A 349 -9.10 4.46 18.33
CA ALA A 349 -8.15 5.56 18.29
C ALA A 349 -7.07 5.45 19.39
N ARG A 350 -7.41 4.92 20.57
CA ARG A 350 -6.46 4.65 21.66
C ARG A 350 -5.57 3.45 21.38
N ALA A 351 -6.13 2.36 20.88
CA ALA A 351 -5.38 1.15 20.56
C ALA A 351 -4.27 1.39 19.52
N GLY A 352 -4.41 2.43 18.68
CA GLY A 352 -3.35 2.86 17.77
C GLY A 352 -2.19 3.65 18.37
N ARG A 353 -2.29 4.12 19.61
CA ARG A 353 -1.28 4.97 20.28
C ARG A 353 -0.84 4.47 21.66
N GLU A 354 -1.62 3.59 22.27
CA GLU A 354 -1.45 3.07 23.62
C GLU A 354 -1.53 1.53 23.61
N PRO A 355 -0.89 0.82 24.54
CA PRO A 355 -1.09 -0.63 24.70
C PRO A 355 -2.56 -0.96 24.94
N LEU A 356 -3.06 -2.05 24.33
CA LEU A 356 -4.47 -2.46 24.40
C LEU A 356 -5.05 -2.47 25.84
N PRO A 357 -4.34 -2.96 26.89
CA PRO A 357 -4.89 -2.92 28.24
C PRO A 357 -5.17 -1.51 28.77
N VAL A 358 -4.40 -0.51 28.33
CA VAL A 358 -4.65 0.90 28.67
C VAL A 358 -5.87 1.40 27.89
N ALA A 359 -5.90 1.15 26.58
CA ALA A 359 -7.01 1.57 25.72
C ALA A 359 -8.36 1.02 26.19
N LEU A 360 -8.42 -0.25 26.60
CA LEU A 360 -9.64 -0.88 27.14
C LEU A 360 -10.12 -0.23 28.44
N ARG A 361 -9.20 0.04 29.38
CA ARG A 361 -9.56 0.68 30.65
C ARG A 361 -10.08 2.10 30.43
N GLU A 362 -9.43 2.86 29.57
CA GLU A 362 -9.77 4.26 29.35
C GLU A 362 -11.03 4.43 28.50
N ALA A 363 -11.23 3.62 27.47
CA ALA A 363 -12.39 3.74 26.58
C ALA A 363 -13.64 3.05 27.15
N LEU A 364 -13.47 1.88 27.78
CA LEU A 364 -14.58 0.99 28.16
C LEU A 364 -14.71 0.77 29.67
N GLY A 365 -13.73 1.17 30.48
CA GLY A 365 -13.71 0.89 31.92
C GLY A 365 -13.56 -0.59 32.25
N THR A 366 -13.00 -1.41 31.34
CA THR A 366 -12.80 -2.86 31.50
C THR A 366 -11.39 -3.28 31.08
N ASP A 367 -11.03 -4.53 31.34
CA ASP A 367 -9.81 -5.15 30.83
C ASP A 367 -10.13 -6.20 29.75
N GLU A 368 -9.08 -6.86 29.23
CA GLU A 368 -9.22 -7.87 28.18
C GLU A 368 -10.01 -9.10 28.64
N ALA A 369 -9.87 -9.49 29.91
CA ALA A 369 -10.59 -10.63 30.48
C ALA A 369 -12.09 -10.31 30.57
N GLY A 370 -12.45 -9.14 31.09
CA GLY A 370 -13.84 -8.69 31.17
C GLY A 370 -14.48 -8.48 29.80
N LEU A 371 -13.74 -7.94 28.82
CA LEU A 371 -14.24 -7.85 27.43
C LEU A 371 -14.45 -9.25 26.83
N THR A 372 -13.50 -10.16 27.02
CA THR A 372 -13.58 -11.54 26.50
C THR A 372 -14.75 -12.30 27.10
N GLU A 373 -15.01 -12.15 28.41
CA GLU A 373 -16.15 -12.76 29.08
C GLU A 373 -17.47 -12.21 28.54
N ALA A 374 -17.60 -10.89 28.45
CA ALA A 374 -18.79 -10.24 27.89
C ALA A 374 -19.05 -10.67 26.42
N TRP A 375 -17.99 -10.79 25.62
CA TRP A 375 -18.06 -11.28 24.25
C TRP A 375 -18.52 -12.72 24.18
N ARG A 376 -17.93 -13.62 24.98
CA ARG A 376 -18.35 -15.02 25.06
C ARG A 376 -19.81 -15.17 25.48
N ASP A 377 -20.28 -14.37 26.42
CA ASP A 377 -21.67 -14.34 26.84
C ASP A 377 -22.59 -13.88 25.71
N SER A 378 -22.21 -12.82 24.98
CA SER A 378 -22.93 -12.36 23.79
C SER A 378 -22.99 -13.44 22.71
N LEU A 379 -21.90 -14.18 22.46
CA LEU A 379 -21.91 -15.28 21.49
C LEU A 379 -22.88 -16.40 21.88
N ARG A 380 -23.00 -16.72 23.18
CA ARG A 380 -24.00 -17.69 23.64
C ARG A 380 -25.42 -17.18 23.43
N GLY A 381 -25.68 -15.90 23.71
CA GLY A 381 -27.01 -15.32 23.49
C GLY A 381 -27.39 -15.20 22.00
N ASP A 382 -26.45 -14.76 21.18
CA ASP A 382 -26.69 -14.41 19.77
C ASP A 382 -26.63 -15.62 18.82
N LEU A 383 -25.87 -16.68 19.16
CA LEU A 383 -25.58 -17.79 18.24
C LEU A 383 -25.97 -19.19 18.74
N ALA A 384 -26.26 -19.35 20.03
CA ALA A 384 -26.76 -20.62 20.55
C ALA A 384 -28.22 -20.83 20.08
N PRO A 385 -28.68 -22.09 19.95
CA PRO A 385 -30.08 -22.34 19.62
C PRO A 385 -30.98 -21.70 20.67
N ALA A 386 -32.10 -21.11 20.23
CA ALA A 386 -33.19 -20.80 21.14
C ALA A 386 -33.55 -22.09 21.89
N VAL A 387 -33.50 -22.06 23.22
CA VAL A 387 -33.97 -23.19 24.04
C VAL A 387 -35.46 -23.37 23.68
N PRO A 388 -35.89 -24.57 23.24
CA PRO A 388 -37.25 -24.81 22.81
C PRO A 388 -38.28 -24.62 23.93
#